data_AF-A0A260YYF5-F1
#
_entry.id   AF-A0A260YYF5-F1
#
_cell.length_a   1.000
_cell.length_b   1.000
_cell.length_c   1.000
_cell.angle_alpha   90.00
_cell.angle_beta   90.00
_cell.angle_gamma   90.00
#
_symmetry.space_group_name_H-M   'P 1'
#
loop_
_entity.id
_entity.type
_entity.pdbx_description
1 polymer ?
#
loop_
_entity_poly.entity_id
_entity_poly.type
_entity_poly.pdbx_seq_one_letter_code
_entity_poly.pdbx_strand_id
1 'polypeptide(L)'
;MNVYIITLLHIIHYSGSIAAQITNAILLYLIIKKAGTLFGSYRYVMGTFSVYSLIYAWIDAATCPVMLIYGPAFVVYMDGLFRDETWIGNNVVYQK
;
A
#
# COMPACT_ATOMS: atom_id res chain seq x y z
N MET A 1 6.41 -19.49 -15.47
CA MET A 1 6.55 -18.85 -14.14
C MET A 1 5.88 -19.75 -13.11
N ASN A 2 6.55 -20.07 -12.01
CA ASN A 2 6.06 -21.08 -11.07
C ASN A 2 4.87 -20.54 -10.26
N VAL A 3 3.72 -21.23 -10.30
CA VAL A 3 2.48 -20.82 -9.62
C VAL A 3 2.72 -20.55 -8.13
N TYR A 4 3.62 -21.31 -7.49
CA TYR A 4 3.97 -21.10 -6.09
C TYR A 4 4.55 -19.70 -5.79
N ILE A 5 5.30 -19.11 -6.72
CA ILE A 5 5.93 -17.79 -6.50
C ILE A 5 4.86 -16.68 -6.50
N ILE A 6 3.90 -16.75 -7.43
CA ILE A 6 2.83 -15.74 -7.54
C ILE A 6 1.95 -15.78 -6.29
N THR A 7 1.57 -16.97 -5.82
CA THR A 7 0.80 -17.13 -4.59
C THR A 7 1.55 -16.59 -3.36
N LEU A 8 2.86 -16.81 -3.28
CA LEU A 8 3.70 -16.28 -2.19
C LEU A 8 3.73 -14.74 -2.19
N LEU A 9 3.82 -14.11 -3.36
CA LEU A 9 3.79 -12.65 -3.49
C LEU A 9 2.47 -12.06 -3.00
N HIS A 10 1.33 -12.68 -3.33
CA HIS A 10 0.01 -12.26 -2.84
C HIS A 10 -0.11 -12.38 -1.32
N ILE A 11 0.40 -13.47 -0.73
CA ILE A 11 0.38 -13.66 0.73
C ILE A 11 1.21 -12.58 1.43
N ILE A 12 2.41 -12.32 0.94
CA ILE A 12 3.29 -11.29 1.51
C ILE A 12 2.62 -9.92 1.40
N HIS A 13 2.09 -9.58 0.23
CA HIS A 13 1.42 -8.30 0.01
C HIS A 13 0.23 -8.09 0.96
N TYR A 14 -0.67 -9.07 1.05
CA TYR A 14 -1.84 -8.99 1.94
C TYR A 14 -1.44 -8.87 3.42
N SER A 15 -0.44 -9.63 3.86
CA SER A 15 0.07 -9.55 5.23
C SER A 15 0.71 -8.19 5.55
N GLY A 16 1.44 -7.61 4.60
CA GLY A 16 2.05 -6.30 4.72
C GLY A 16 1.02 -5.18 4.81
N SER A 17 -0.04 -5.25 3.99
CA SER A 17 -1.13 -4.28 4.01
C SER A 17 -1.89 -4.29 5.34
N ILE A 18 -2.21 -5.47 5.88
CA ILE A 18 -2.85 -5.60 7.20
C ILE A 18 -1.95 -5.03 8.30
N ALA A 19 -0.67 -5.37 8.29
CA ALA A 19 0.27 -4.86 9.29
C ALA A 19 0.37 -3.33 9.22
N ALA A 20 0.43 -2.75 8.02
CA ALA A 20 0.48 -1.31 7.83
C ALA A 20 -0.77 -0.59 8.38
N GLN A 21 -1.97 -1.16 8.17
CA GLN A 21 -3.21 -0.60 8.72
C GLN A 21 -3.21 -0.62 10.25
N ILE A 22 -2.85 -1.77 10.86
CA ILE A 22 -2.81 -1.93 12.31
C ILE A 22 -1.78 -0.98 12.94
N THR A 23 -0.56 -0.95 12.42
CA THR A 23 0.52 -0.11 12.97
C THR A 23 0.21 1.37 12.84
N ASN A 24 -0.30 1.82 11.68
CA ASN A 24 -0.66 3.23 11.48
C ASN A 24 -1.88 3.65 12.32
N ALA A 25 -2.86 2.75 12.53
CA ALA A 25 -3.99 3.00 13.44
C ALA A 25 -3.53 3.11 14.90
N ILE A 26 -2.63 2.24 15.36
CA ILE A 26 -2.04 2.31 16.70
C ILE A 26 -1.25 3.60 16.87
N LEU A 27 -0.43 3.98 15.89
CA LEU A 27 0.35 5.21 15.91
C LEU A 27 -0.56 6.45 16.03
N LEU A 28 -1.63 6.50 15.24
CA LEU A 28 -2.62 7.57 15.31
C LEU A 28 -3.33 7.61 16.67
N TYR A 29 -3.71 6.45 17.22
CA TYR A 29 -4.32 6.35 18.55
C TYR A 29 -3.39 6.88 19.64
N LEU A 30 -2.10 6.53 19.59
CA LEU A 30 -1.09 6.99 20.55
C LEU A 30 -0.86 8.50 20.44
N ILE A 31 -0.90 9.07 19.23
CA ILE A 31 -0.79 10.52 19.02
C ILE A 31 -1.97 11.24 19.68
N ILE A 32 -3.20 10.75 19.46
CA ILE A 32 -4.42 11.38 20.01
C ILE A 32 -4.44 11.28 21.55
N LYS A 33 -4.13 10.10 22.10
CA LYS A 33 -4.26 9.86 23.55
C LYS A 33 -3.07 10.32 24.38
N LYS A 34 -1.85 10.30 23.83
CA LYS A 34 -0.61 10.38 24.63
C LYS A 34 0.37 11.47 24.19
N ALA A 35 0.28 11.99 22.96
CA ALA A 35 1.25 12.99 22.48
C ALA A 35 1.03 14.41 23.03
N GLY A 36 -0.10 14.68 23.67
CA GLY A 36 -0.43 16.00 24.22
C GLY A 36 0.55 16.49 25.31
N THR A 37 1.02 15.60 26.18
CA THR A 37 1.94 15.93 27.28
C THR A 37 3.41 15.74 26.94
N LEU A 38 3.75 14.96 25.91
CA LEU A 38 5.14 14.58 25.61
C LEU A 38 5.76 15.32 24.41
N PHE A 39 4.96 15.77 23.43
CA PHE A 39 5.47 16.25 22.13
C PHE A 39 5.07 17.70 21.75
N GLY A 40 4.25 18.40 22.53
CA GLY A 40 3.92 19.81 22.27
C GLY A 40 3.43 20.06 20.84
N SER A 41 4.01 21.03 20.12
CA SER A 41 3.67 21.33 18.70
C SER A 41 4.06 20.24 17.70
N TYR A 42 5.00 19.35 18.03
CA TYR A 42 5.45 18.28 17.14
C TYR A 42 4.38 17.19 16.92
N ARG A 43 3.37 17.15 17.80
CA ARG A 43 2.19 16.27 17.66
C ARG A 43 1.46 16.45 16.33
N TYR A 44 1.46 17.67 15.77
CA TYR A 44 0.74 17.95 14.53
C TYR A 44 1.46 17.33 13.33
N VAL A 45 2.79 17.42 13.29
CA VAL A 45 3.59 16.81 12.22
C VAL A 45 3.46 15.29 12.24
N MET A 46 3.62 14.68 13.42
CA MET A 46 3.41 13.24 13.61
C MET A 46 1.99 12.81 13.22
N GLY A 47 0.97 13.59 13.61
CA GLY A 47 -0.42 13.33 13.25
C GLY A 47 -0.64 13.35 11.73
N THR A 48 -0.13 14.38 11.04
CA THR A 48 -0.22 14.44 9.58
C THR A 48 0.48 13.27 8.91
N PHE A 49 1.69 12.91 9.35
CA PHE A 49 2.42 11.75 8.83
C PHE A 49 1.63 10.45 9.00
N SER A 50 1.06 10.21 10.18
CA SER A 50 0.25 9.01 10.44
C SER A 50 -1.03 8.97 9.61
N VAL A 51 -1.73 10.10 9.44
CA VAL A 51 -2.94 10.17 8.60
C VAL A 51 -2.63 9.87 7.14
N TYR A 52 -1.59 10.50 6.58
CA TYR A 52 -1.17 10.21 5.21
C TYR A 52 -0.71 8.76 5.05
N SER A 53 0.00 8.21 6.02
CA SER A 53 0.42 6.80 6.01
C SER A 53 -0.78 5.85 6.01
N LEU A 54 -1.86 6.20 6.71
CA LEU A 54 -3.11 5.45 6.71
C LEU A 54 -3.80 5.52 5.33
N ILE A 55 -3.90 6.72 4.76
CA ILE A 55 -4.44 6.92 3.40
C ILE A 55 -3.64 6.10 2.37
N TYR A 56 -2.31 6.14 2.44
CA TYR A 56 -1.46 5.35 1.54
C TYR A 56 -1.64 3.85 1.73
N ALA A 57 -1.81 3.35 2.96
CA ALA A 57 -2.10 1.95 3.20
C ALA A 57 -3.43 1.50 2.56
N TRP A 58 -4.45 2.38 2.53
CA TRP A 58 -5.70 2.12 1.81
C TRP A 58 -5.51 2.13 0.29
N ILE A 59 -4.71 3.04 -0.25
CA ILE A 59 -4.41 3.08 -1.69
C ILE A 59 -3.65 1.83 -2.11
N ASP A 60 -2.66 1.40 -1.31
CA ASP A 60 -1.90 0.18 -1.55
C ASP A 60 -2.82 -1.06 -1.53
N ALA A 61 -3.72 -1.15 -0.55
CA ALA A 61 -4.73 -2.21 -0.49
C ALA A 61 -5.71 -2.19 -1.67
N ALA A 62 -6.07 -1.02 -2.18
CA ALA A 62 -7.02 -0.88 -3.29
C ALA A 62 -6.39 -1.18 -4.65
N THR A 63 -5.10 -0.94 -4.80
CA THR A 63 -4.35 -1.14 -6.05
C THR A 63 -3.79 -2.55 -6.19
N CYS A 64 -3.64 -3.29 -5.07
CA CYS A 64 -3.04 -4.64 -5.03
C CYS A 64 -1.81 -4.76 -5.97
N PRO A 65 -0.78 -3.90 -5.82
CA PRO A 65 0.36 -3.89 -6.70
C PRO A 65 1.18 -5.16 -6.52
N VAL A 66 1.36 -5.91 -7.60
CA VAL A 66 2.31 -7.03 -7.62
C VAL A 66 3.55 -6.59 -8.38
N MET A 67 4.67 -6.56 -7.65
CA MET A 67 5.98 -6.21 -8.19
C MET A 67 6.77 -7.48 -8.46
N LEU A 68 7.15 -7.70 -9.72
CA LEU A 68 7.96 -8.82 -10.16
C LEU A 68 9.29 -8.31 -10.74
N ILE A 69 10.39 -8.83 -10.21
CA ILE A 69 11.73 -8.54 -10.72
C ILE A 69 12.23 -9.78 -11.45
N TYR A 70 12.53 -9.65 -12.73
CA TYR A 70 13.12 -10.72 -13.53
C TYR A 70 14.32 -10.19 -14.33
N GLY A 71 15.54 -10.54 -13.89
CA GLY A 71 16.77 -10.00 -14.48
C GLY A 71 16.85 -8.47 -14.33
N PRO A 72 17.17 -7.71 -15.39
CA PRO A 72 17.18 -6.23 -15.35
C PRO A 72 15.78 -5.60 -15.47
N ALA A 73 14.71 -6.40 -15.60
CA ALA A 73 13.35 -5.89 -15.78
C ALA A 73 12.58 -5.84 -14.45
N PHE A 74 11.93 -4.70 -14.20
CA PHE A 74 11.02 -4.46 -13.08
C PHE A 74 9.61 -4.27 -13.64
N VAL A 75 8.73 -5.23 -13.38
CA VAL A 75 7.34 -5.21 -13.86
C VAL A 75 6.43 -5.03 -12.67
N VAL A 76 5.61 -3.98 -12.70
CA VAL A 76 4.55 -3.75 -11.71
C VAL A 76 3.22 -3.86 -12.43
N TYR A 77 2.37 -4.76 -11.96
CA TYR A 77 1.00 -4.87 -12.44
C TYR A 77 0.03 -4.73 -11.27
N MET A 78 -1.11 -4.10 -11.53
CA MET A 78 -2.16 -3.86 -10.54
C MET A 78 -3.23 -4.94 -10.72
N ASP A 79 -3.52 -5.69 -9.66
CA ASP A 79 -4.62 -6.68 -9.64
C ASP A 79 -5.78 -6.24 -8.72
N GLY A 80 -5.87 -4.93 -8.47
CA GLY A 80 -6.87 -4.32 -7.58
C GLY A 80 -8.12 -3.81 -8.29
N LEU A 81 -8.95 -3.08 -7.53
CA LEU A 81 -10.26 -2.58 -7.98
C LEU A 81 -10.17 -1.68 -9.22
N PHE A 82 -9.04 -1.01 -9.41
CA PHE A 82 -8.79 -0.05 -10.49
C PHE A 82 -8.21 -0.69 -11.77
N ARG A 83 -8.22 -2.01 -11.89
CA ARG A 83 -7.61 -2.74 -13.01
C ARG A 83 -8.25 -2.42 -14.37
N ASP A 84 -9.55 -2.16 -14.40
CA ASP A 84 -10.31 -1.93 -15.65
C ASP A 84 -10.44 -0.43 -16.01
N GLU A 85 -9.81 0.45 -15.23
CA GLU A 85 -9.88 1.90 -15.40
C GLU A 85 -8.96 2.38 -16.53
N THR A 86 -9.45 2.25 -17.76
CA THR A 86 -8.75 2.61 -19.00
C THR A 86 -8.37 4.10 -19.14
N TRP A 87 -8.87 4.98 -18.27
CA TRP A 87 -8.53 6.41 -18.29
C TRP A 87 -7.14 6.74 -17.72
N ILE A 88 -6.55 5.86 -16.90
CA ILE A 88 -5.23 6.05 -16.25
C ILE A 88 -4.13 5.23 -16.95
N GLY A 89 -4.47 4.34 -17.89
CA GLY A 89 -3.53 3.41 -18.52
C GLY A 89 -3.63 3.35 -20.05
N ASN A 90 -2.54 2.96 -20.69
CA ASN A 90 -2.54 2.71 -22.13
C ASN A 90 -3.13 1.32 -22.42
N ASN A 91 -4.13 1.24 -23.30
CA ASN A 91 -4.71 -0.01 -23.76
C ASN A 91 -3.71 -0.75 -24.69
N VAL A 92 -2.90 -1.65 -24.13
CA VAL A 92 -2.20 -2.68 -24.92
C VAL A 92 -3.19 -3.81 -25.23
N VAL A 93 -4.19 -3.50 -26.06
CA VAL A 93 -5.00 -4.54 -26.69
C VAL A 93 -4.06 -5.34 -27.57
N TYR A 94 -3.81 -6.60 -27.21
CA TYR A 94 -3.21 -7.56 -28.11
C TYR A 94 -4.10 -7.61 -29.36
N GLN A 95 -3.66 -6.97 -30.45
CA GLN A 95 -4.22 -7.26 -31.76
C GLN A 95 -3.96 -8.74 -32.00
N LYS A 96 -5.06 -9.50 -32.13
CA LYS A 96 -5.03 -10.91 -32.55
C LYS A 96 -4.29 -11.07 -33.87
#